data_AF-A0A7C0UQI7-F1
#
_entry.id   AF-A0A7C0UQI7-F1
#
_cell.length_a   1.000
_cell.length_b   1.000
_cell.length_c   1.000
_cell.angle_alpha   90.00
_cell.angle_beta   90.00
_cell.angle_gamma   90.00
#
_symmetry.space_group_name_H-M   'P 1'
#
loop_
_entity.id
_entity.type
_entity.pdbx_description
1 polymer ?
#
loop_
_entity_poly.entity_id
_entity_poly.type
_entity_poly.pdbx_seq_one_letter_code
_entity_poly.pdbx_strand_id
1 'polypeptide(L)'
;MNEYFETFVQNLGNFRIEDYQGEFDEAVVKNIEAFLPYRNEAIQIFSAIAKYDPKEEFIETLHRFFESLIPYLFRPEGVSSWREWDFDNFRFIIHELFLYAIAILVKSERFQQASMLLSQRYYVPKNADYGRDVMVSFLVFRQYMESLEYRNRRLKLRRLSLRADLLKERCQTTGIDFRYLMQADFVLFIRAELNSKGLFDSWWPETLLYLGHFPGPFEIFARAESKRYFEKMKCLFDIQSPDDFKQLLEEYQQGKRKLPRWQFESFDPSLLLNIEKLATRP
;
A
#
# COMPACT_ATOMS: atom_id res chain seq x y z
N MET A 1 -10.59 4.00 -20.90
CA MET A 1 -10.01 3.79 -19.54
C MET A 1 -11.09 3.48 -18.52
N ASN A 2 -12.16 4.28 -18.42
CA ASN A 2 -13.30 3.98 -17.54
C ASN A 2 -13.89 2.59 -17.81
N GLU A 3 -14.18 2.28 -19.07
CA GLU A 3 -14.70 0.96 -19.48
C GLU A 3 -13.77 -0.21 -19.10
N TYR A 4 -12.45 -0.02 -19.19
CA TYR A 4 -11.48 -1.01 -18.73
C TYR A 4 -11.59 -1.21 -17.22
N PHE A 5 -11.58 -0.14 -16.43
CA PHE A 5 -11.65 -0.24 -14.97
C PHE A 5 -13.00 -0.79 -14.50
N GLU A 6 -14.10 -0.42 -15.16
CA GLU A 6 -15.42 -1.01 -14.91
C GLU A 6 -15.41 -2.52 -15.18
N THR A 7 -14.86 -2.95 -16.32
CA THR A 7 -14.72 -4.37 -16.66
C THR A 7 -13.81 -5.09 -15.68
N PHE A 8 -12.71 -4.48 -15.25
CA PHE A 8 -11.78 -5.04 -14.27
C PHE A 8 -12.49 -5.27 -12.92
N VAL A 9 -13.25 -4.28 -12.45
CA VAL A 9 -13.98 -4.34 -11.19
C VAL A 9 -15.08 -5.39 -11.23
N GLN A 10 -15.81 -5.50 -12.35
CA GLN A 10 -16.82 -6.56 -12.54
C GLN A 10 -16.17 -7.95 -12.53
N ASN A 11 -15.07 -8.12 -13.27
CA ASN A 11 -14.38 -9.40 -13.37
C ASN A 11 -13.63 -9.79 -12.09
N LEU A 12 -13.28 -8.83 -11.24
CA LEU A 12 -12.69 -9.11 -9.93
C LEU A 12 -13.66 -9.96 -9.08
N GLY A 13 -14.97 -9.80 -9.24
CA GLY A 13 -15.96 -10.65 -8.55
C GLY A 13 -15.81 -12.15 -8.84
N ASN A 14 -15.30 -12.52 -10.02
CA ASN A 14 -15.05 -13.92 -10.38
C ASN A 14 -13.90 -14.55 -9.59
N PHE A 15 -13.11 -13.75 -8.87
CA PHE A 15 -12.06 -14.24 -7.97
C PHE A 15 -12.57 -14.53 -6.56
N ARG A 16 -13.87 -14.40 -6.29
CA ARG A 16 -14.41 -14.82 -4.99
C ARG A 16 -14.19 -16.32 -4.80
N ILE A 17 -13.68 -16.69 -3.64
CA ILE A 17 -13.41 -18.09 -3.32
C ILE A 17 -14.71 -18.69 -2.79
N GLU A 18 -15.38 -19.46 -3.65
CA GLU A 18 -16.56 -20.25 -3.35
C GLU A 18 -16.23 -21.73 -3.56
N ASP A 19 -16.85 -22.62 -2.79
CA ASP A 19 -16.79 -24.08 -2.98
C ASP A 19 -15.37 -24.65 -3.20
N TYR A 20 -14.44 -24.30 -2.32
CA TYR A 20 -13.07 -24.83 -2.35
C TYR A 20 -12.96 -26.22 -1.70
N GLN A 21 -12.02 -27.03 -2.20
CA GLN A 21 -11.65 -28.31 -1.60
C GLN A 21 -10.38 -28.16 -0.75
N GLY A 22 -10.39 -28.72 0.46
CA GLY A 22 -9.24 -28.73 1.36
C GLY A 22 -9.16 -27.47 2.25
N GLU A 23 -7.96 -26.94 2.43
CA GLU A 23 -7.70 -25.81 3.33
C GLU A 23 -7.93 -24.47 2.63
N PHE A 24 -8.66 -23.56 3.28
CA PHE A 24 -9.00 -22.24 2.71
C PHE A 24 -7.77 -21.43 2.30
N ASP A 25 -6.72 -21.46 3.11
CA ASP A 25 -5.51 -20.69 2.84
C ASP A 25 -4.75 -21.16 1.58
N GLU A 26 -4.90 -22.43 1.17
CA GLU A 26 -4.40 -22.90 -0.13
C GLU A 26 -5.20 -22.28 -1.28
N ALA A 27 -6.52 -22.19 -1.13
CA ALA A 27 -7.39 -21.56 -2.11
C ALA A 27 -7.07 -20.06 -2.25
N VAL A 28 -6.79 -19.37 -1.14
CA VAL A 28 -6.35 -17.96 -1.13
C VAL A 28 -5.08 -17.79 -1.96
N VAL A 29 -4.02 -18.57 -1.70
CA VAL A 29 -2.76 -18.46 -2.43
C VAL A 29 -2.94 -18.80 -3.91
N LYS A 30 -3.66 -19.88 -4.25
CA LYS A 30 -3.94 -20.23 -5.65
C LYS A 30 -4.71 -19.14 -6.39
N ASN A 31 -5.66 -18.50 -5.72
CA ASN A 31 -6.46 -17.42 -6.30
C ASN A 31 -5.61 -16.16 -6.56
N ILE A 32 -4.74 -15.79 -5.61
CA ILE A 32 -3.76 -14.70 -5.78
C ILE A 32 -2.83 -14.99 -6.97
N GLU A 33 -2.36 -16.24 -7.11
CA GLU A 33 -1.54 -16.66 -8.25
C GLU A 33 -2.31 -16.61 -9.58
N ALA A 34 -3.56 -17.06 -9.62
CA ALA A 34 -4.41 -16.95 -10.80
C ALA A 34 -4.66 -15.49 -11.23
N PHE A 35 -4.56 -14.53 -10.31
CA PHE A 35 -4.74 -13.11 -10.60
C PHE A 35 -3.51 -12.44 -11.25
N LEU A 36 -2.35 -13.11 -11.29
CA LEU A 36 -1.08 -12.54 -11.76
C LEU A 36 -1.14 -11.85 -13.14
N PRO A 37 -1.84 -12.40 -14.17
CA PRO A 37 -1.94 -11.74 -15.48
C PRO A 37 -2.68 -10.39 -15.42
N TYR A 38 -3.79 -10.33 -14.69
CA TYR A 38 -4.62 -9.12 -14.52
C TYR A 38 -3.90 -8.05 -13.71
N ARG A 39 -3.12 -8.48 -12.70
CA ARG A 39 -2.20 -7.61 -11.97
C ARG A 39 -1.19 -6.96 -12.92
N ASN A 40 -0.57 -7.75 -13.81
CA ASN A 40 0.41 -7.23 -14.77
C ASN A 40 -0.24 -6.23 -15.76
N GLU A 41 -1.45 -6.51 -16.22
CA GLU A 41 -2.23 -5.60 -17.07
C GLU A 41 -2.53 -4.26 -16.37
N ALA A 42 -2.99 -4.31 -15.11
CA ALA A 42 -3.21 -3.10 -14.32
C ALA A 42 -1.93 -2.27 -14.15
N ILE A 43 -0.78 -2.92 -13.88
CA ILE A 43 0.53 -2.25 -13.80
C ILE A 43 0.88 -1.52 -15.10
N GLN A 44 0.61 -2.13 -16.26
CA GLN A 44 0.87 -1.50 -17.55
C GLN A 44 0.05 -0.22 -17.73
N ILE A 45 -1.22 -0.25 -17.31
CA ILE A 45 -2.11 0.93 -17.37
C ILE A 45 -1.66 2.01 -16.40
N PHE A 46 -1.31 1.66 -15.15
CA PHE A 46 -0.75 2.62 -14.20
C PHE A 46 0.53 3.28 -14.75
N SER A 47 1.38 2.50 -15.40
CA SER A 47 2.60 2.98 -16.06
C SER A 47 2.29 3.91 -17.23
N ALA A 48 1.25 3.60 -18.02
CA ALA A 48 0.81 4.44 -19.12
C ALA A 48 0.27 5.79 -18.63
N ILE A 49 -0.57 5.79 -17.58
CA ILE A 49 -1.08 7.02 -16.94
C ILE A 49 0.09 7.87 -16.44
N ALA A 50 1.03 7.30 -15.69
CA ALA A 50 2.16 8.03 -15.13
C ALA A 50 3.09 8.62 -16.21
N LYS A 51 3.26 7.91 -17.33
CA LYS A 51 4.16 8.31 -18.40
C LYS A 51 3.55 9.32 -19.37
N TYR A 52 2.30 9.11 -19.80
CA TYR A 52 1.72 9.80 -20.94
C TYR A 52 0.57 10.73 -20.59
N ASP A 53 -0.16 10.49 -19.49
CA ASP A 53 -1.38 11.25 -19.18
C ASP A 53 -1.57 11.52 -17.67
N PRO A 54 -0.63 12.21 -17.01
CA PRO A 54 -0.71 12.49 -15.58
C PRO A 54 -1.69 13.65 -15.27
N LYS A 55 -2.72 13.87 -16.09
CA LYS A 55 -3.72 14.89 -15.81
C LYS A 55 -4.61 14.47 -14.64
N GLU A 56 -5.17 15.46 -13.98
CA GLU A 56 -6.02 15.28 -12.79
C GLU A 56 -7.18 14.31 -13.05
N GLU A 57 -7.82 14.40 -14.22
CA GLU A 57 -8.94 13.54 -14.65
C GLU A 57 -8.62 12.03 -14.62
N PHE A 58 -7.40 11.63 -14.99
CA PHE A 58 -6.98 10.23 -14.97
C PHE A 58 -6.73 9.74 -13.55
N ILE A 59 -6.24 10.63 -12.68
CA ILE A 59 -6.03 10.32 -11.27
C ILE A 59 -7.35 10.24 -10.51
N GLU A 60 -8.32 11.10 -10.82
CA GLU A 60 -9.69 10.96 -10.30
C GLU A 60 -10.31 9.63 -10.73
N THR A 61 -10.09 9.22 -11.98
CA THR A 61 -10.58 7.93 -12.46
C THR A 61 -9.90 6.79 -11.70
N LEU A 62 -8.59 6.89 -11.47
CA LEU A 62 -7.83 5.90 -10.68
C LEU A 62 -8.31 5.87 -9.21
N HIS A 63 -8.64 7.02 -8.63
CA HIS A 63 -9.26 7.11 -7.31
C HIS A 63 -10.60 6.38 -7.27
N ARG A 64 -11.52 6.67 -8.21
CA ARG A 64 -12.82 5.99 -8.32
C ARG A 64 -12.66 4.49 -8.57
N PHE A 65 -11.65 4.09 -9.34
CA PHE A 65 -11.31 2.69 -9.53
C PHE A 65 -10.95 2.04 -8.19
N PHE A 66 -10.00 2.59 -7.42
CA PHE A 66 -9.66 2.03 -6.12
C PHE A 66 -10.83 2.05 -5.12
N GLU A 67 -11.63 3.12 -5.12
CA GLU A 67 -12.87 3.21 -4.32
C GLU A 67 -13.84 2.05 -4.65
N SER A 68 -14.01 1.74 -5.93
CA SER A 68 -14.87 0.65 -6.40
C SER A 68 -14.36 -0.75 -6.04
N LEU A 69 -13.09 -0.90 -5.66
CA LEU A 69 -12.53 -2.15 -5.16
C LEU A 69 -12.85 -2.40 -3.67
N ILE A 70 -13.10 -1.34 -2.90
CA ILE A 70 -13.31 -1.42 -1.45
C ILE A 70 -14.43 -2.40 -1.04
N PRO A 71 -15.59 -2.48 -1.74
CA PRO A 71 -16.64 -3.43 -1.40
C PRO A 71 -16.19 -4.90 -1.35
N TYR A 72 -15.13 -5.27 -2.09
CA TYR A 72 -14.58 -6.63 -2.09
C TYR A 72 -13.76 -6.96 -0.83
N LEU A 73 -13.35 -5.96 -0.04
CA LEU A 73 -12.62 -6.14 1.22
C LEU A 73 -13.52 -6.60 2.38
N PHE A 74 -14.84 -6.57 2.17
CA PHE A 74 -15.85 -6.79 3.20
C PHE A 74 -16.92 -7.80 2.72
N ARG A 75 -17.79 -8.20 3.65
CA ARG A 75 -18.90 -9.09 3.32
C ARG A 75 -19.84 -8.47 2.26
N PRO A 76 -20.29 -9.26 1.27
CA PRO A 76 -21.38 -8.84 0.38
C PRO A 76 -22.69 -8.62 1.12
N GLU A 77 -23.60 -7.85 0.53
CA GLU A 77 -24.96 -7.72 1.05
C GLU A 77 -25.73 -9.03 0.88
N GLY A 78 -26.60 -9.35 1.84
CA GLY A 78 -27.39 -10.59 1.83
C GLY A 78 -26.68 -11.85 2.35
N VAL A 79 -25.37 -11.81 2.59
CA VAL A 79 -24.62 -12.94 3.19
C VAL A 79 -24.73 -12.89 4.72
N SER A 80 -25.36 -13.91 5.31
CA SER A 80 -25.63 -14.00 6.76
C SER A 80 -24.57 -14.75 7.56
N SER A 81 -23.71 -15.52 6.90
CA SER A 81 -22.60 -16.25 7.51
C SER A 81 -21.33 -16.09 6.69
N TRP A 82 -20.25 -15.66 7.33
CA TRP A 82 -18.92 -15.51 6.74
C TRP A 82 -17.88 -15.67 7.85
N ARG A 83 -16.63 -15.94 7.46
CA ARG A 83 -15.46 -15.82 8.31
C ARG A 83 -14.71 -14.55 7.93
N GLU A 84 -14.01 -13.96 8.90
CA GLU A 84 -13.30 -12.69 8.68
C GLU A 84 -12.25 -12.77 7.56
N TRP A 85 -11.66 -13.94 7.34
CA TRP A 85 -10.66 -14.16 6.29
C TRP A 85 -11.21 -14.49 4.91
N ASP A 86 -12.54 -14.61 4.72
CA ASP A 86 -13.14 -15.08 3.46
C ASP A 86 -12.82 -14.14 2.27
N PHE A 87 -12.35 -12.93 2.56
CA PHE A 87 -12.00 -11.89 1.59
C PHE A 87 -10.48 -11.66 1.48
N ASP A 88 -9.66 -12.51 2.09
CA ASP A 88 -8.21 -12.28 2.19
C ASP A 88 -7.52 -12.25 0.83
N ASN A 89 -7.98 -13.02 -0.17
CA ASN A 89 -7.45 -12.93 -1.53
C ASN A 89 -7.63 -11.50 -2.10
N PHE A 90 -8.81 -10.89 -1.91
CA PHE A 90 -9.06 -9.50 -2.31
C PHE A 90 -8.22 -8.51 -1.50
N ARG A 91 -8.06 -8.72 -0.18
CA ARG A 91 -7.20 -7.89 0.67
C ARG A 91 -5.75 -7.89 0.19
N PHE A 92 -5.24 -9.03 -0.30
CA PHE A 92 -3.92 -9.09 -0.92
C PHE A 92 -3.88 -8.37 -2.26
N ILE A 93 -4.80 -8.71 -3.17
CA ILE A 93 -4.84 -8.20 -4.55
C ILE A 93 -4.95 -6.67 -4.56
N ILE A 94 -5.90 -6.13 -3.80
CA ILE A 94 -6.18 -4.69 -3.79
C ILE A 94 -5.00 -3.92 -3.17
N HIS A 95 -4.41 -4.45 -2.10
CA HIS A 95 -3.18 -3.90 -1.53
C HIS A 95 -2.02 -3.91 -2.53
N GLU A 96 -1.80 -5.03 -3.21
CA GLU A 96 -0.75 -5.17 -4.21
C GLU A 96 -0.94 -4.12 -5.33
N LEU A 97 -2.15 -4.01 -5.87
CA LEU A 97 -2.48 -3.02 -6.91
C LEU A 97 -2.25 -1.59 -6.44
N PHE A 98 -2.71 -1.23 -5.24
CA PHE A 98 -2.54 0.12 -4.70
C PHE A 98 -1.06 0.45 -4.49
N LEU A 99 -0.30 -0.50 -3.94
CA LEU A 99 1.14 -0.33 -3.74
C LEU A 99 1.88 -0.14 -5.07
N TYR A 100 1.52 -0.88 -6.13
CA TYR A 100 2.09 -0.66 -7.47
C TYR A 100 1.72 0.69 -8.05
N ALA A 101 0.48 1.15 -7.93
CA ALA A 101 0.06 2.47 -8.41
C ALA A 101 0.90 3.59 -7.78
N ILE A 102 1.08 3.54 -6.45
CA ILE A 102 1.92 4.51 -5.74
C ILE A 102 3.39 4.37 -6.12
N ALA A 103 3.93 3.15 -6.21
CA ALA A 103 5.30 2.93 -6.64
C ALA A 103 5.60 3.50 -8.03
N ILE A 104 4.67 3.32 -8.97
CA ILE A 104 4.80 3.81 -10.35
C ILE A 104 4.74 5.34 -10.39
N LEU A 105 3.78 5.96 -9.70
CA LEU A 105 3.65 7.42 -9.64
C LEU A 105 4.88 8.05 -8.97
N VAL A 106 5.32 7.52 -7.83
CA VAL A 106 6.49 8.01 -7.08
C VAL A 106 7.78 7.83 -7.88
N LYS A 107 7.99 6.65 -8.50
CA LYS A 107 9.15 6.38 -9.37
C LYS A 107 9.18 7.33 -10.57
N SER A 108 8.02 7.72 -11.08
CA SER A 108 7.88 8.65 -12.21
C SER A 108 7.87 10.13 -11.75
N GLU A 109 8.20 10.41 -10.48
CA GLU A 109 8.18 11.73 -9.85
C GLU A 109 6.83 12.48 -9.99
N ARG A 110 5.72 11.73 -10.13
CA ARG A 110 4.34 12.25 -10.16
C ARG A 110 3.81 12.45 -8.74
N PHE A 111 4.54 13.24 -7.95
CA PHE A 111 4.28 13.41 -6.52
C PHE A 111 2.93 14.04 -6.23
N GLN A 112 2.50 15.00 -7.05
CA GLN A 112 1.18 15.62 -6.90
C GLN A 112 0.06 14.59 -7.10
N GLN A 113 0.15 13.79 -8.16
CA GLN A 113 -0.83 12.76 -8.49
C GLN A 113 -0.87 11.64 -7.44
N ALA A 114 0.29 11.20 -6.96
CA ALA A 114 0.35 10.27 -5.83
C ALA A 114 -0.28 10.89 -4.58
N SER A 115 0.03 12.15 -4.27
CA SER A 115 -0.56 12.87 -3.13
C SER A 115 -2.08 12.98 -3.21
N MET A 116 -2.66 13.14 -4.41
CA MET A 116 -4.12 13.13 -4.58
C MET A 116 -4.73 11.80 -4.10
N LEU A 117 -4.17 10.66 -4.49
CA LEU A 117 -4.66 9.33 -4.04
C LEU A 117 -4.52 9.12 -2.52
N LEU A 118 -3.55 9.80 -1.89
CA LEU A 118 -3.31 9.69 -0.45
C LEU A 118 -4.10 10.70 0.38
N SER A 119 -4.47 11.84 -0.21
CA SER A 119 -5.17 12.93 0.46
C SER A 119 -6.68 12.85 0.30
N GLN A 120 -7.15 12.39 -0.87
CA GLN A 120 -8.57 12.15 -1.11
C GLN A 120 -9.06 10.99 -0.24
N ARG A 121 -10.26 11.16 0.31
CA ARG A 121 -10.94 10.15 1.14
C ARG A 121 -11.76 9.25 0.23
N TYR A 122 -11.86 7.98 0.62
CA TYR A 122 -12.60 6.97 -0.10
C TYR A 122 -13.94 6.70 0.58
N TYR A 123 -15.00 6.61 -0.21
CA TYR A 123 -16.35 6.38 0.28
C TYR A 123 -16.63 4.89 0.57
N VAL A 124 -17.09 4.61 1.78
CA VAL A 124 -17.44 3.28 2.30
C VAL A 124 -18.81 3.36 2.97
N PRO A 125 -19.91 3.20 2.20
CA PRO A 125 -21.27 3.42 2.70
C PRO A 125 -21.60 2.54 3.91
N LYS A 126 -21.12 1.29 3.91
CA LYS A 126 -21.36 0.30 4.96
C LYS A 126 -20.88 0.73 6.35
N ASN A 127 -19.96 1.68 6.45
CA ASN A 127 -19.53 2.20 7.75
C ASN A 127 -20.67 2.89 8.50
N ALA A 128 -21.66 3.47 7.79
CA ALA A 128 -22.83 4.09 8.39
C ALA A 128 -23.64 3.10 9.24
N ASP A 129 -23.77 1.84 8.79
CA ASP A 129 -24.50 0.78 9.52
C ASP A 129 -23.91 0.48 10.89
N TYR A 130 -22.62 0.80 11.08
CA TYR A 130 -21.87 0.60 12.32
C TYR A 130 -21.58 1.91 13.06
N GLY A 131 -22.17 3.03 12.65
CA GLY A 131 -21.91 4.35 13.23
C GLY A 131 -20.48 4.85 13.03
N ARG A 132 -19.78 4.36 12.00
CA ARG A 132 -18.41 4.75 11.63
C ARG A 132 -18.41 5.78 10.50
N ASP A 133 -17.29 6.49 10.34
CA ASP A 133 -17.12 7.46 9.25
C ASP A 133 -17.15 6.74 7.88
N VAL A 134 -18.00 7.23 6.98
CA VAL A 134 -18.12 6.72 5.61
C VAL A 134 -16.99 7.18 4.71
N MET A 135 -16.24 8.21 5.09
CA MET A 135 -15.09 8.71 4.33
C MET A 135 -13.79 8.25 5.01
N VAL A 136 -13.21 7.17 4.50
CA VAL A 136 -11.98 6.57 5.06
C VAL A 136 -10.74 7.04 4.34
N SER A 137 -9.57 6.92 4.98
CA SER A 137 -8.28 7.17 4.32
C SER A 137 -7.84 5.98 3.48
N PHE A 138 -6.77 6.15 2.70
CA PHE A 138 -6.13 5.07 1.92
C PHE A 138 -5.69 3.86 2.76
N LEU A 139 -5.65 3.98 4.10
CA LEU A 139 -5.37 2.88 5.02
C LEU A 139 -6.30 1.68 4.82
N VAL A 140 -7.52 1.91 4.31
CA VAL A 140 -8.48 0.84 3.98
C VAL A 140 -7.90 -0.22 3.06
N PHE A 141 -6.94 0.13 2.19
CA PHE A 141 -6.34 -0.81 1.23
C PHE A 141 -5.33 -1.78 1.85
N ARG A 142 -4.90 -1.57 3.10
CA ARG A 142 -4.07 -2.53 3.84
C ARG A 142 -4.87 -3.09 5.02
N GLN A 143 -5.70 -4.09 4.71
CA GLN A 143 -6.35 -4.92 5.74
C GLN A 143 -5.42 -6.04 6.22
N TYR A 144 -5.63 -6.48 7.46
CA TYR A 144 -4.97 -7.66 8.03
C TYR A 144 -5.44 -8.95 7.31
N MET A 145 -4.57 -9.97 7.26
CA MET A 145 -4.82 -11.23 6.54
C MET A 145 -4.58 -12.44 7.44
N GLU A 146 -5.63 -12.93 8.07
CA GLU A 146 -5.55 -14.06 9.00
C GLU A 146 -5.22 -15.39 8.29
N SER A 147 -5.66 -15.57 7.04
CA SER A 147 -5.43 -16.80 6.26
C SER A 147 -3.94 -17.08 6.05
N LEU A 148 -3.13 -16.04 5.82
CA LEU A 148 -1.69 -16.18 5.66
C LEU A 148 -0.98 -16.46 6.99
N GLU A 149 -1.47 -15.91 8.11
CA GLU A 149 -0.93 -16.29 9.42
C GLU A 149 -1.25 -17.74 9.77
N TYR A 150 -2.49 -18.16 9.53
CA TYR A 150 -2.91 -19.55 9.69
C TYR A 150 -2.08 -20.49 8.81
N ARG A 151 -1.88 -20.16 7.53
CA ARG A 151 -0.99 -20.90 6.62
C ARG A 151 0.41 -21.07 7.21
N ASN A 152 1.01 -19.97 7.67
CA ASN A 152 2.36 -19.97 8.24
C ASN A 152 2.47 -20.90 9.46
N ARG A 153 1.45 -20.91 10.33
CA ARG A 153 1.37 -21.81 11.50
C ARG A 153 1.11 -23.27 11.09
N ARG A 154 0.09 -23.52 10.27
CA ARG A 154 -0.36 -24.86 9.83
C ARG A 154 0.75 -25.60 9.12
N LEU A 155 1.41 -24.94 8.17
CA LEU A 155 2.51 -25.50 7.39
C LEU A 155 3.88 -25.38 8.09
N LYS A 156 3.94 -24.76 9.27
CA LYS A 156 5.17 -24.54 10.05
C LYS A 156 6.30 -23.91 9.22
N LEU A 157 5.96 -22.95 8.35
CA LEU A 157 6.92 -22.36 7.41
C LEU A 157 7.96 -21.46 8.11
N ARG A 158 7.64 -21.01 9.34
CA ARG A 158 8.52 -20.14 10.17
C ARG A 158 8.95 -18.86 9.45
N ARG A 159 8.05 -18.30 8.63
CA ARG A 159 8.27 -17.04 7.91
C ARG A 159 7.88 -15.85 8.79
N LEU A 160 8.54 -14.72 8.61
CA LEU A 160 8.23 -13.48 9.33
C LEU A 160 6.96 -12.80 8.81
N SER A 161 6.73 -12.81 7.49
CA SER A 161 5.47 -12.40 6.85
C SER A 161 5.33 -13.10 5.50
N LEU A 162 4.33 -13.97 5.35
CA LEU A 162 4.02 -14.58 4.05
C LEU A 162 3.52 -13.55 3.04
N ARG A 163 2.87 -12.47 3.51
CA ARG A 163 2.42 -11.40 2.61
C ARG A 163 3.61 -10.69 1.99
N ALA A 164 4.63 -10.38 2.77
CA ALA A 164 5.87 -9.80 2.28
C ALA A 164 6.57 -10.73 1.29
N ASP A 165 6.65 -12.03 1.60
CA ASP A 165 7.22 -13.06 0.71
C ASP A 165 6.53 -13.06 -0.65
N LEU A 166 5.20 -13.13 -0.67
CA LEU A 166 4.40 -13.10 -1.90
C LEU A 166 4.62 -11.80 -2.69
N LEU A 167 4.63 -10.64 -2.03
CA LEU A 167 4.87 -9.35 -2.70
C LEU A 167 6.26 -9.33 -3.38
N LYS A 168 7.29 -9.89 -2.73
CA LYS A 168 8.64 -9.95 -3.29
C LYS A 168 8.77 -10.92 -4.45
N GLU A 169 8.26 -12.13 -4.29
CA GLU A 169 8.31 -13.18 -5.32
C GLU A 169 7.59 -12.72 -6.59
N ARG A 170 6.39 -12.17 -6.44
CA ARG A 170 5.55 -11.71 -7.55
C ARG A 170 6.05 -10.40 -8.19
N CYS A 171 7.01 -9.71 -7.59
CA CYS A 171 7.58 -8.50 -8.18
C CYS A 171 8.48 -8.79 -9.38
N GLN A 172 9.12 -9.97 -9.41
CA GLN A 172 10.20 -10.29 -10.36
C GLN A 172 9.78 -10.20 -11.83
N THR A 173 8.49 -10.35 -12.15
CA THR A 173 7.96 -10.38 -13.52
C THR A 173 7.36 -9.05 -14.00
N THR A 174 7.41 -7.99 -13.19
CA THR A 174 6.66 -6.75 -13.45
C THR A 174 7.44 -5.70 -14.25
N GLY A 175 8.75 -5.85 -14.36
CA GLY A 175 9.63 -4.78 -14.88
C GLY A 175 9.83 -3.61 -13.90
N ILE A 176 9.28 -3.70 -12.69
CA ILE A 176 9.51 -2.78 -11.58
C ILE A 176 10.42 -3.48 -10.58
N ASP A 177 11.56 -2.87 -10.25
CA ASP A 177 12.45 -3.38 -9.21
C ASP A 177 11.76 -3.28 -7.84
N PHE A 178 11.90 -4.32 -7.03
CA PHE A 178 11.29 -4.42 -5.70
C PHE A 178 11.65 -3.24 -4.78
N ARG A 179 12.82 -2.62 -4.96
CA ARG A 179 13.20 -1.40 -4.22
C ARG A 179 12.19 -0.24 -4.38
N TYR A 180 11.50 -0.17 -5.52
CA TYR A 180 10.50 0.87 -5.76
C TYR A 180 9.19 0.58 -5.03
N LEU A 181 8.83 -0.69 -4.86
CA LEU A 181 7.73 -1.06 -3.95
C LEU A 181 8.11 -0.75 -2.51
N MET A 182 9.33 -1.08 -2.08
CA MET A 182 9.81 -0.72 -0.73
C MET A 182 9.76 0.78 -0.48
N GLN A 183 10.20 1.59 -1.44
CA GLN A 183 10.10 3.05 -1.34
C GLN A 183 8.64 3.51 -1.24
N ALA A 184 7.73 2.95 -2.04
CA ALA A 184 6.31 3.30 -2.00
C ALA A 184 5.66 2.92 -0.66
N ASP A 185 5.98 1.74 -0.15
CA ASP A 185 5.46 1.22 1.11
C ASP A 185 5.94 2.08 2.30
N PHE A 186 7.20 2.52 2.25
CA PHE A 186 7.73 3.48 3.21
C PHE A 186 7.08 4.87 3.09
N VAL A 187 6.82 5.35 1.87
CA VAL A 187 6.07 6.61 1.65
C VAL A 187 4.67 6.52 2.28
N LEU A 188 3.96 5.41 2.06
CA LEU A 188 2.63 5.16 2.62
C LEU A 188 2.66 5.10 4.15
N PHE A 189 3.66 4.41 4.72
CA PHE A 189 3.91 4.38 6.16
C PHE A 189 4.11 5.77 6.75
N ILE A 190 5.07 6.54 6.22
CA ILE A 190 5.38 7.87 6.76
C ILE A 190 4.20 8.83 6.58
N ARG A 191 3.50 8.77 5.43
CA ARG A 191 2.29 9.58 5.21
C ARG A 191 1.20 9.26 6.22
N ALA A 192 0.97 7.97 6.51
CA ALA A 192 0.02 7.54 7.52
C ALA A 192 0.41 8.05 8.92
N GLU A 193 1.68 7.91 9.29
CA GLU A 193 2.17 8.30 10.62
C GLU A 193 2.07 9.81 10.86
N LEU A 194 2.43 10.64 9.88
CA LEU A 194 2.29 12.09 9.96
C LEU A 194 0.84 12.55 10.11
N ASN A 195 -0.12 11.81 9.55
CA ASN A 195 -1.54 12.13 9.58
C ASN A 195 -2.34 11.33 10.61
N SER A 196 -1.66 10.51 11.41
CA SER A 196 -2.31 9.59 12.34
C SER A 196 -3.04 10.36 13.43
N LYS A 197 -4.34 10.06 13.62
CA LYS A 197 -5.17 10.62 14.69
C LYS A 197 -5.31 9.69 15.89
N GLY A 198 -4.63 8.55 15.88
CA GLY A 198 -4.66 7.56 16.95
C GLY A 198 -4.00 6.24 16.57
N LEU A 199 -3.87 5.35 17.56
CA LEU A 199 -3.12 4.08 17.43
C LEU A 199 -3.67 3.13 16.34
N PHE A 200 -4.92 3.29 15.92
CA PHE A 200 -5.57 2.43 14.93
C PHE A 200 -5.44 2.97 13.50
N ASP A 201 -4.94 4.19 13.30
CA ASP A 201 -4.68 4.81 12.00
C ASP A 201 -3.21 4.60 11.61
N SER A 202 -2.84 3.37 11.26
CA SER A 202 -1.47 3.05 10.82
C SER A 202 -1.45 2.20 9.55
N TRP A 203 -0.38 2.39 8.75
CA TRP A 203 -0.06 1.56 7.61
C TRP A 203 1.10 0.65 7.99
N TRP A 204 0.97 -0.67 7.86
CA TRP A 204 2.10 -1.57 8.14
C TRP A 204 2.89 -1.84 6.85
N PRO A 205 4.17 -1.44 6.77
CA PRO A 205 4.95 -1.52 5.54
C PRO A 205 5.53 -2.92 5.31
N GLU A 206 4.72 -3.82 4.74
CA GLU A 206 5.03 -5.24 4.50
C GLU A 206 6.40 -5.48 3.86
N THR A 207 6.73 -4.69 2.84
CA THR A 207 7.92 -4.89 2.01
C THR A 207 9.22 -4.53 2.71
N LEU A 208 9.16 -3.71 3.77
CA LEU A 208 10.35 -3.28 4.51
C LEU A 208 10.98 -4.39 5.36
N LEU A 209 10.28 -5.52 5.53
CA LEU A 209 10.91 -6.77 6.00
C LEU A 209 12.16 -7.12 5.19
N TYR A 210 12.17 -6.77 3.91
CA TYR A 210 13.27 -7.07 2.99
C TYR A 210 14.28 -5.94 2.83
N LEU A 211 14.29 -4.96 3.73
CA LEU A 211 15.39 -3.99 3.84
C LEU A 211 16.72 -4.72 4.00
N GLY A 212 16.79 -5.73 4.87
CA GLY A 212 18.05 -6.43 5.15
C GLY A 212 19.16 -5.45 5.52
N HIS A 213 20.27 -5.45 4.77
CA HIS A 213 21.38 -4.51 4.92
C HIS A 213 21.29 -3.27 4.01
N PHE A 214 20.09 -2.82 3.64
CA PHE A 214 19.92 -1.63 2.79
C PHE A 214 20.69 -0.44 3.40
N PRO A 215 21.75 0.05 2.75
CA PRO A 215 22.77 0.86 3.43
C PRO A 215 22.45 2.37 3.46
N GLY A 216 21.31 2.82 2.95
CA GLY A 216 21.08 4.25 2.76
C GLY A 216 19.62 4.66 2.56
N PRO A 217 19.39 5.94 2.23
CA PRO A 217 18.05 6.47 2.01
C PRO A 217 17.40 5.91 0.75
N PHE A 218 16.06 5.92 0.72
CA PHE A 218 15.36 5.67 -0.54
C PHE A 218 15.62 6.82 -1.53
N GLU A 219 15.53 6.51 -2.82
CA GLU A 219 15.98 7.38 -3.91
C GLU A 219 15.34 8.77 -3.87
N ILE A 220 14.03 8.89 -3.60
CA ILE A 220 13.38 10.19 -3.56
C ILE A 220 13.91 11.07 -2.42
N PHE A 221 14.26 10.49 -1.28
CA PHE A 221 14.80 11.23 -0.14
C PHE A 221 16.29 11.56 -0.32
N ALA A 222 17.03 10.67 -0.99
CA ALA A 222 18.40 10.96 -1.44
C ALA A 222 18.42 12.16 -2.41
N ARG A 223 17.47 12.21 -3.35
CA ARG A 223 17.33 13.34 -4.29
C ARG A 223 16.86 14.63 -3.61
N ALA A 224 16.05 14.49 -2.55
CA ALA A 224 15.53 15.60 -1.77
C ALA A 224 16.60 16.31 -0.91
N GLU A 225 17.89 16.00 -1.07
CA GLU A 225 18.97 16.90 -0.63
C GLU A 225 18.85 18.29 -1.26
N SER A 226 18.38 18.37 -2.52
CA SER A 226 18.06 19.64 -3.18
C SER A 226 16.74 20.21 -2.67
N LYS A 227 16.75 21.47 -2.25
CA LYS A 227 15.56 22.24 -1.86
C LYS A 227 14.51 22.22 -2.95
N ARG A 228 14.91 22.42 -4.21
CA ARG A 228 13.97 22.39 -5.35
C ARG A 228 13.29 21.03 -5.51
N TYR A 229 13.99 19.94 -5.24
CA TYR A 229 13.40 18.61 -5.31
C TYR A 229 12.48 18.35 -4.12
N PHE A 230 12.91 18.71 -2.91
CA PHE A 230 12.10 18.61 -1.70
C PHE A 230 10.76 19.34 -1.84
N GLU A 231 10.78 20.57 -2.39
CA GLU A 231 9.57 21.35 -2.63
C GLU A 231 8.54 20.64 -3.53
N LYS A 232 8.99 19.81 -4.49
CA LYS A 232 8.09 19.00 -5.31
C LYS A 232 7.57 17.77 -4.56
N MET A 233 8.41 17.16 -3.74
CA MET A 233 8.14 15.88 -3.08
C MET A 233 7.27 16.04 -1.82
N LYS A 234 7.39 17.17 -1.10
CA LYS A 234 6.78 17.37 0.23
C LYS A 234 5.25 17.19 0.24
N CYS A 235 4.58 17.42 -0.89
CA CYS A 235 3.13 17.19 -1.01
C CYS A 235 2.73 15.72 -0.77
N LEU A 236 3.63 14.75 -1.01
CA LEU A 236 3.39 13.35 -0.67
C LEU A 236 3.08 13.14 0.81
N PHE A 237 3.61 13.99 1.69
CA PHE A 237 3.60 13.81 3.13
C PHE A 237 2.67 14.80 3.86
N ASP A 238 2.15 15.81 3.15
CA ASP A 238 1.39 16.93 3.72
C ASP A 238 2.20 17.76 4.72
N ILE A 239 3.47 17.99 4.37
CA ILE A 239 4.42 18.74 5.20
C ILE A 239 4.84 20.02 4.51
N GLN A 240 5.27 20.99 5.31
CA GLN A 240 5.76 22.27 4.80
C GLN A 240 7.28 22.30 4.78
N SER A 241 7.94 21.60 5.71
CA SER A 241 9.38 21.65 5.89
C SER A 241 9.96 20.29 6.37
N PRO A 242 11.29 20.09 6.30
CA PRO A 242 11.92 18.90 6.87
C PRO A 242 11.72 18.75 8.39
N ASP A 243 11.41 19.82 9.11
CA ASP A 243 11.23 19.78 10.57
C ASP A 243 9.99 18.97 10.98
N ASP A 244 8.97 18.90 10.11
CA ASP A 244 7.79 18.05 10.31
C ASP A 244 8.17 16.56 10.43
N PHE A 245 9.18 16.11 9.67
CA PHE A 245 9.73 14.76 9.85
C PHE A 245 10.51 14.61 11.14
N LYS A 246 11.29 15.63 11.54
CA LYS A 246 12.09 15.57 12.78
C LYS A 246 11.19 15.40 14.00
N GLN A 247 10.06 16.11 14.05
CA GLN A 247 9.08 15.96 15.10
C GLN A 247 8.56 14.52 15.20
N LEU A 248 8.23 13.90 14.07
CA LEU A 248 7.81 12.49 14.03
C LEU A 248 8.93 11.55 14.53
N LEU A 249 10.19 11.79 14.12
CA LEU A 249 11.34 10.99 14.53
C LEU A 249 11.63 11.11 16.03
N GLU A 250 11.49 12.30 16.60
CA GLU A 250 11.60 12.53 18.05
C GLU A 250 10.54 11.74 18.83
N GLU A 251 9.31 11.62 18.31
CA GLU A 251 8.26 10.81 18.95
C GLU A 251 8.62 9.32 18.99
N TYR A 252 9.30 8.79 17.97
CA TYR A 252 9.84 7.42 18.01
C TYR A 252 10.97 7.29 19.02
N GLN A 253 11.92 8.24 19.05
CA GLN A 253 13.04 8.22 19.99
C GLN A 253 12.58 8.30 21.45
N GLN A 254 11.55 9.09 21.73
CA GLN A 254 10.93 9.22 23.05
C GLN A 254 10.01 8.04 23.41
N GLY A 255 9.81 7.08 22.51
CA GLY A 255 8.94 5.93 22.72
C GLY A 255 7.43 6.26 22.77
N LYS A 256 7.04 7.47 22.34
CA LYS A 256 5.63 7.87 22.19
C LYS A 256 4.94 7.10 21.07
N ARG A 257 5.72 6.70 20.06
CA ARG A 257 5.30 5.83 18.96
C ARG A 257 6.23 4.61 18.87
N LYS A 258 5.73 3.54 18.26
CA LYS A 258 6.49 2.31 18.02
C LYS A 258 6.64 2.08 16.53
N LEU A 259 7.87 1.78 16.13
CA LEU A 259 8.15 1.36 14.76
C LEU A 259 7.67 -0.07 14.50
N PRO A 260 7.24 -0.39 13.27
CA PRO A 260 7.01 -1.75 12.84
C PRO A 260 8.23 -2.63 13.11
N ARG A 261 7.97 -3.86 13.58
CA ARG A 261 9.01 -4.79 13.98
C ARG A 261 8.66 -6.22 13.57
N TRP A 262 9.58 -6.89 12.89
CA TRP A 262 9.52 -8.31 12.56
C TRP A 262 10.51 -9.07 13.46
N GLN A 263 10.01 -9.59 14.59
CA GLN A 263 10.84 -10.17 15.65
C GLN A 263 11.89 -9.19 16.19
N PHE A 264 13.17 -9.37 15.84
CA PHE A 264 14.26 -8.49 16.24
C PHE A 264 14.63 -7.46 15.16
N GLU A 265 14.03 -7.57 13.97
CA GLU A 265 14.28 -6.69 12.84
C GLU A 265 13.30 -5.52 12.82
N SER A 266 13.82 -4.33 12.57
CA SER A 266 13.10 -3.06 12.39
C SER A 266 13.93 -2.20 11.44
N PHE A 267 13.39 -1.07 11.01
CA PHE A 267 14.12 -0.10 10.19
C PHE A 267 14.39 1.20 10.94
N ASP A 268 15.37 1.96 10.46
CA ASP A 268 15.66 3.32 10.92
C ASP A 268 15.04 4.33 9.94
N PRO A 269 13.90 4.97 10.29
CA PRO A 269 13.28 5.97 9.42
C PRO A 269 14.18 7.19 9.19
N SER A 270 15.07 7.55 10.13
CA SER A 270 15.97 8.69 9.99
C SER A 270 16.95 8.49 8.83
N LEU A 271 17.51 7.27 8.74
CA LEU A 271 18.38 6.85 7.65
C LEU A 271 17.63 6.81 6.32
N LEU A 272 16.43 6.20 6.30
CA LEU A 272 15.64 6.03 5.09
C LEU A 272 15.13 7.36 4.51
N LEU A 273 14.84 8.34 5.38
CA LEU A 273 14.43 9.70 5.02
C LEU A 273 15.60 10.63 4.64
N ASN A 274 16.86 10.22 4.81
CA ASN A 274 18.02 11.10 4.64
C ASN A 274 17.92 12.40 5.46
N ILE A 275 17.44 12.32 6.71
CA ILE A 275 16.96 13.49 7.47
C ILE A 275 18.00 14.61 7.62
N GLU A 276 19.27 14.24 7.83
CA GLU A 276 20.39 15.18 8.00
C GLU A 276 20.69 16.01 6.75
N LYS A 277 20.32 15.50 5.57
CA LYS A 277 20.66 16.15 4.29
C LYS A 277 19.45 16.68 3.54
N LEU A 278 18.23 16.37 3.98
CA LEU A 278 16.98 16.85 3.39
C LEU A 278 16.99 18.39 3.26
N ALA A 279 16.78 18.87 2.03
CA ALA A 279 16.71 20.29 1.66
C ALA A 279 17.93 21.14 2.12
N THR A 280 19.11 20.55 2.25
CA THR A 280 20.34 21.26 2.65
C THR A 280 21.07 21.92 1.49
N ARG A 281 20.89 21.39 0.27
CA ARG A 281 21.52 21.91 -0.95
C ARG A 281 20.51 22.76 -1.75
N PRO A 282 20.97 23.78 -2.50
CA PRO A 282 20.10 24.59 -3.35
C PRO A 282 19.21 23.78 -4.32
#